data_AF-A0A7S2H6G2-F1
#
_entry.id   AF-A0A7S2H6G2-F1
#
_cell.length_a   1.000
_cell.length_b   1.000
_cell.length_c   1.000
_cell.angle_alpha   90.00
_cell.angle_beta   90.00
_cell.angle_gamma   90.00
#
_symmetry.space_group_name_H-M   'P 1'
#
loop_
_entity.id
_entity.type
_entity.pdbx_description
1 polymer ?
#
loop_
_entity_poly.entity_id
_entity_poly.type
_entity_poly.pdbx_seq_one_letter_code
_entity_poly.pdbx_strand_id
1 'polypeptide(L)'
;DEEKAPSHVSNMEQCLAAIGTTPIPPYLNRDAEESDRSAYQTVYAGTTVAGSVAAPTAGLHLTDAIFQRMRDRGDVGFTKLALHVSAATFQPVTAANVADHEMHNEVFEVSATELRAMADACSAGRAMVAVGTTSVRVAETLYWLGARHIIMTAAASSSSSSQTQTAKRQPLELDQWDPYKLAHHFKQSELPLPSAADALNALYGATCVNGRSGPLVGETSLCIVPGYEFQVIRGGLLTNFHQPDSTLLLLVAAFLGDLETGRAALQEMYQLALASHFRFLSYGDASLIIKRNDDDGVVVAPSSPSSSTSSDNSPSSQSATTTTTGGAAAALSALSLSSHSAPEPGKSKVLLHSCCAPCSGAMVYEMVERHGLDVTIFFYNPNIHPREEYEVRKSENKRFAEELGIPFVDLDYDPDEWHERAVGMEWSPERGARCTMCFDMRHDRTALYAHENGFTHITTTNAASRWKDKEQINTSGLRTAAKYGGVEWWVHDWQTDSMTHHKYQIAAKQRFYKQEYCGCWMSLRDTNTYRKCKGLPPIKVPSHGVYADAEKDNAEEASDVVEDFFLKDKSESRVRLRRLRAMYAGRRKESTQRTDASSNNW
;
A
#
# COMPACT_ATOMS: atom_id res chain seq x y z
N ASP A 1 16.69 34.37 6.78
CA ASP A 1 17.67 34.58 7.86
C ASP A 1 18.95 35.20 7.34
N GLU A 2 19.04 36.53 7.35
CA GLU A 2 20.33 37.24 7.14
C GLU A 2 21.29 37.03 8.33
N GLU A 3 20.78 36.67 9.52
CA GLU A 3 21.58 36.45 10.73
C GLU A 3 22.39 35.13 10.76
N LYS A 4 22.13 34.18 9.85
CA LYS A 4 22.82 32.86 9.81
C LYS A 4 23.85 32.73 8.69
N ALA A 5 24.05 33.75 7.87
CA ALA A 5 24.97 33.70 6.74
C ALA A 5 26.43 33.92 7.21
N PRO A 6 27.38 32.98 6.96
CA PRO A 6 28.78 33.18 7.29
C PRO A 6 29.39 34.36 6.50
N SER A 7 30.31 35.11 7.10
CA SER A 7 30.92 36.30 6.49
C SER A 7 31.82 36.03 5.27
N HIS A 8 32.15 34.77 5.00
CA HIS A 8 32.84 34.32 3.79
C HIS A 8 32.32 32.96 3.34
N VAL A 9 31.54 32.95 2.26
CA VAL A 9 31.04 31.73 1.61
C VAL A 9 31.52 31.71 0.17
N SER A 10 32.20 30.64 -0.26
CA SER A 10 32.91 30.58 -1.55
C SER A 10 32.08 30.00 -2.70
N ASN A 11 30.96 29.33 -2.39
CA ASN A 11 30.01 28.81 -3.39
C ASN A 11 28.59 28.59 -2.81
N MET A 12 27.61 28.37 -3.68
CA MET A 12 26.19 28.19 -3.33
C MET A 12 25.94 26.98 -2.41
N GLU A 13 26.74 25.92 -2.55
CA GLU A 13 26.60 24.69 -1.76
C GLU A 13 26.92 24.93 -0.28
N GLN A 14 27.97 25.71 0.01
CA GLN A 14 28.29 26.14 1.37
C GLN A 14 27.22 27.08 1.95
N CYS A 15 26.58 27.92 1.13
CA CYS A 15 25.44 28.74 1.57
C CYS A 15 24.26 27.84 1.97
N LEU A 16 23.89 26.89 1.11
CA LEU A 16 22.78 25.95 1.35
C LEU A 16 23.05 25.07 2.58
N ALA A 17 24.29 24.61 2.77
CA ALA A 17 24.67 23.84 3.95
C ALA A 17 24.62 24.68 5.25
N ALA A 18 24.95 25.97 5.18
CA ALA A 18 24.91 26.86 6.34
C ALA A 18 23.50 27.27 6.77
N ILE A 19 22.59 27.48 5.81
CA ILE A 19 21.20 27.90 6.08
C ILE A 19 20.20 26.74 6.12
N GLY A 20 20.57 25.56 5.61
CA GLY A 20 19.72 24.39 5.52
C GLY A 20 19.59 23.63 6.84
N THR A 21 18.41 23.05 7.06
CA THR A 21 18.13 22.11 8.16
C THR A 21 18.09 20.68 7.62
N THR A 22 18.56 19.72 8.42
CA THR A 22 18.50 18.29 8.05
C THR A 22 17.04 17.86 7.93
N PRO A 23 16.59 17.34 6.78
CA PRO A 23 15.20 16.94 6.61
C PRO A 23 14.94 15.63 7.35
N ILE A 24 14.37 15.70 8.55
CA ILE A 24 13.94 14.52 9.30
C ILE A 24 12.50 14.11 8.93
N PRO A 25 12.17 12.80 8.92
CA PRO A 25 10.85 12.34 8.57
C PRO A 25 9.75 12.91 9.48
N PRO A 26 8.60 13.32 8.92
CA PRO A 26 7.52 13.95 9.68
C PRO A 26 6.99 13.11 10.86
N TYR A 27 7.08 11.78 10.77
CA TYR A 27 6.61 10.87 11.81
C TYR A 27 7.46 10.89 13.09
N LEU A 28 8.67 11.47 13.06
CA LEU A 28 9.49 11.63 14.26
C LEU A 28 8.91 12.69 15.21
N ASN A 29 7.99 13.54 14.73
CA ASN A 29 7.23 14.52 15.52
C ASN A 29 8.10 15.39 16.46
N ARG A 30 9.29 15.76 15.98
CA ARG A 30 10.23 16.67 16.63
C ARG A 30 10.96 17.50 15.58
N ASP A 31 11.64 18.56 16.00
CA ASP A 31 12.54 19.34 15.15
C ASP A 31 13.88 18.61 14.97
N ALA A 32 14.61 18.97 13.91
CA ALA A 32 15.94 18.45 13.64
C ALA A 32 16.94 18.97 14.68
N GLU A 33 17.75 18.07 15.22
CA GLU A 33 18.81 18.33 16.20
C GLU A 33 20.19 18.25 15.53
N GLU A 34 21.22 18.83 16.15
CA GLU A 34 22.58 18.81 15.58
C GLU A 34 23.12 17.38 15.41
N SER A 35 22.74 16.46 16.30
CA SER A 35 23.08 15.04 16.19
C SER A 35 22.53 14.40 14.91
N ASP A 36 21.38 14.86 14.41
CA ASP A 36 20.77 14.33 13.19
C ASP A 36 21.67 14.56 11.97
N ARG A 37 22.43 15.68 11.91
CA ARG A 37 23.38 15.94 10.81
C ARG A 37 24.42 14.83 10.66
N SER A 38 24.96 14.37 11.79
CA SER A 38 25.95 13.29 11.81
C SER A 38 25.33 11.90 11.60
N ALA A 39 24.07 11.70 12.03
CA ALA A 39 23.35 10.44 11.92
C ALA A 39 22.60 10.26 10.58
N TYR A 40 22.51 11.31 9.75
CA TYR A 40 21.73 11.31 8.51
C TYR A 40 22.37 10.52 7.37
N GLN A 41 23.66 10.20 7.49
CA GLN A 41 24.42 9.54 6.44
C GLN A 41 25.07 8.26 6.94
N THR A 42 25.26 7.32 6.02
CA THR A 42 25.96 6.07 6.32
C THR A 42 27.45 6.31 6.53
N VAL A 43 28.10 5.47 7.34
CA VAL A 43 29.56 5.55 7.60
C VAL A 43 30.41 5.39 6.33
N TYR A 44 29.81 4.90 5.25
CA TYR A 44 30.46 4.69 3.96
C TYR A 44 30.01 5.68 2.88
N ALA A 45 29.18 6.67 3.21
CA ALA A 45 28.81 7.75 2.29
C ALA A 45 30.08 8.48 1.79
N GLY A 46 30.16 8.71 0.48
CA GLY A 46 31.29 9.43 -0.11
C GLY A 46 31.27 10.91 0.24
N THR A 47 32.44 11.53 0.40
CA THR A 47 32.60 12.97 0.69
C THR A 47 32.20 13.89 -0.47
N THR A 48 31.79 13.34 -1.62
CA THR A 48 31.47 14.07 -2.85
C THR A 48 29.96 14.13 -3.17
N VAL A 49 29.09 13.55 -2.33
CA VAL A 49 27.68 13.34 -2.64
C VAL A 49 26.77 14.02 -1.61
N ALA A 50 26.90 15.34 -1.47
CA ALA A 50 25.97 16.15 -0.71
C ALA A 50 24.76 16.51 -1.61
N GLY A 51 23.73 15.65 -1.64
CA GLY A 51 22.57 15.96 -2.48
C GLY A 51 21.34 15.06 -2.41
N SER A 52 21.36 13.92 -1.70
CA SER A 52 20.14 13.11 -1.52
C SER A 52 19.31 13.66 -0.36
N VAL A 53 18.04 13.97 -0.63
CA VAL A 53 17.08 14.46 0.37
C VAL A 53 16.63 13.34 1.31
N ALA A 54 16.73 12.08 0.88
CA ALA A 54 16.41 10.93 1.71
C ALA A 54 17.69 10.21 2.17
N ALA A 55 17.79 9.98 3.48
CA ALA A 55 18.86 9.17 4.07
C ALA A 55 18.72 7.69 3.66
N PRO A 56 19.82 7.00 3.29
CA PRO A 56 19.83 5.57 2.97
C PRO A 56 19.77 4.74 4.25
N THR A 57 18.60 4.78 4.89
CA THR A 57 18.45 4.42 6.30
C THR A 57 18.66 2.94 6.63
N ALA A 58 18.40 2.02 5.69
CA ALA A 58 18.76 0.61 5.86
C ALA A 58 20.28 0.39 6.03
N GLY A 59 21.09 1.29 5.47
CA GLY A 59 22.54 1.27 5.62
C GLY A 59 23.02 1.77 6.98
N LEU A 60 22.21 2.51 7.74
CA LEU A 60 22.60 3.06 9.05
C LEU A 60 22.83 1.97 10.09
N HIS A 61 22.28 0.77 9.87
CA HIS A 61 22.52 -0.40 10.71
C HIS A 61 23.94 -0.98 10.53
N LEU A 62 24.67 -0.59 9.47
CA LEU A 62 26.04 -1.04 9.21
C LEU A 62 27.05 -0.06 9.78
N THR A 63 27.57 -0.38 10.96
CA THR A 63 28.60 0.43 11.64
C THR A 63 30.01 0.08 11.15
N ASP A 64 30.98 0.95 11.41
CA ASP A 64 32.40 0.68 11.11
C ASP A 64 32.89 -0.62 11.75
N ALA A 65 32.40 -0.94 12.95
CA ALA A 65 32.72 -2.20 13.63
C ALA A 65 32.20 -3.41 12.85
N ILE A 66 30.99 -3.33 12.27
CA ILE A 66 30.45 -4.41 11.42
C ILE A 66 31.28 -4.54 10.14
N PHE A 67 31.57 -3.43 9.46
CA PHE A 67 32.41 -3.44 8.27
C PHE A 67 33.81 -3.99 8.55
N GLN A 68 34.40 -3.66 9.69
CA GLN A 68 35.70 -4.17 10.07
C GLN A 68 35.67 -5.69 10.26
N ARG A 69 34.65 -6.23 10.96
CA ARG A 69 34.47 -7.68 11.09
C ARG A 69 34.32 -8.38 9.74
N MET A 70 33.61 -7.78 8.79
CA MET A 70 33.48 -8.35 7.45
C MET A 70 34.80 -8.30 6.68
N ARG A 71 35.56 -7.20 6.78
CA ARG A 71 36.90 -7.08 6.18
C ARG A 71 37.89 -8.08 6.76
N ASP A 72 37.86 -8.29 8.08
CA ASP A 72 38.75 -9.24 8.77
C ASP A 72 38.47 -10.68 8.35
N ARG A 73 37.22 -11.03 8.02
CA ARG A 73 36.86 -12.34 7.45
C ARG A 73 37.33 -12.51 6.00
N GLY A 74 37.39 -11.41 5.24
CA GLY A 74 37.94 -11.38 3.88
C GLY A 74 37.10 -12.08 2.80
N ASP A 75 35.88 -12.50 3.13
CA ASP A 75 34.97 -13.25 2.24
C ASP A 75 33.89 -12.38 1.58
N VAL A 76 33.85 -11.07 1.90
CA VAL A 76 32.87 -10.11 1.37
C VAL A 76 33.56 -8.95 0.66
N GLY A 77 33.14 -8.67 -0.57
CA GLY A 77 33.50 -7.46 -1.31
C GLY A 77 32.48 -6.34 -1.11
N PHE A 78 32.91 -5.08 -1.27
CA PHE A 78 32.05 -3.92 -1.11
C PHE A 78 32.06 -3.08 -2.38
N THR A 79 30.87 -2.64 -2.79
CA THR A 79 30.67 -1.73 -3.93
C THR A 79 29.71 -0.63 -3.52
N LYS A 80 30.06 0.62 -3.84
CA LYS A 80 29.23 1.80 -3.56
C LYS A 80 28.44 2.23 -4.80
N LEU A 81 27.15 2.46 -4.59
CA LEU A 81 26.21 3.00 -5.57
C LEU A 81 25.53 4.23 -4.98
N ALA A 82 25.34 5.28 -5.78
CA ALA A 82 24.61 6.47 -5.37
C ALA A 82 23.33 6.65 -6.21
N LEU A 83 22.24 7.01 -5.53
CA LEU A 83 21.01 7.50 -6.14
C LEU A 83 20.59 8.76 -5.38
N HIS A 84 20.38 9.84 -6.12
CA HIS A 84 19.95 11.12 -5.63
C HIS A 84 18.42 11.12 -5.58
N VAL A 85 17.92 10.87 -4.37
CA VAL A 85 16.51 10.73 -4.09
C VAL A 85 15.94 12.11 -3.71
N SER A 86 14.85 12.52 -4.37
CA SER A 86 14.16 13.77 -4.04
C SER A 86 13.12 13.56 -2.93
N ALA A 87 12.54 14.65 -2.41
CA ALA A 87 11.45 14.57 -1.43
C ALA A 87 10.22 13.77 -1.94
N ALA A 88 10.12 13.57 -3.26
CA ALA A 88 9.02 12.86 -3.89
C ALA A 88 8.99 11.35 -3.56
N THR A 89 10.09 10.78 -3.08
CA THR A 89 10.19 9.35 -2.71
C THR A 89 9.42 8.97 -1.46
N PHE A 90 8.96 9.97 -0.69
CA PHE A 90 8.02 9.77 0.41
C PHE A 90 6.55 9.84 -0.02
N GLN A 91 6.26 10.02 -1.31
CA GLN A 91 4.89 10.04 -1.80
C GLN A 91 4.31 8.61 -1.87
N PRO A 92 3.16 8.35 -1.24
CA PRO A 92 2.51 7.05 -1.33
C PRO A 92 2.05 6.77 -2.76
N VAL A 93 1.91 5.48 -3.11
CA VAL A 93 1.29 5.06 -4.37
C VAL A 93 -0.19 5.40 -4.29
N THR A 94 -0.57 6.52 -4.89
CA THR A 94 -1.97 6.98 -4.88
C THR A 94 -2.81 6.37 -6.01
N ALA A 95 -2.21 5.54 -6.87
CA ALA A 95 -2.86 4.92 -8.01
C ALA A 95 -3.42 3.53 -7.66
N ALA A 96 -4.64 3.22 -8.11
CA ALA A 96 -5.28 1.93 -7.85
C ALA A 96 -4.58 0.75 -8.53
N ASN A 97 -3.92 1.00 -9.66
CA ASN A 97 -3.02 0.05 -10.31
C ASN A 97 -1.61 0.65 -10.31
N VAL A 98 -0.59 -0.17 -10.08
CA VAL A 98 0.80 0.28 -10.19
C VAL A 98 1.17 0.74 -11.61
N ALA A 99 0.50 0.19 -12.63
CA ALA A 99 0.65 0.64 -14.02
C ALA A 99 0.28 2.12 -14.23
N ASP A 100 -0.59 2.66 -13.38
CA ASP A 100 -1.04 4.06 -13.41
C ASP A 100 -0.19 4.97 -12.48
N HIS A 101 0.78 4.40 -11.76
CA HIS A 101 1.73 5.16 -10.92
C HIS A 101 2.93 5.60 -11.77
N GLU A 102 3.15 6.91 -11.84
CA GLU A 102 4.34 7.48 -12.44
C GLU A 102 5.46 7.51 -11.41
N MET A 103 6.55 6.80 -11.69
CA MET A 103 7.74 6.82 -10.85
C MET A 103 8.50 8.12 -11.08
N HIS A 104 8.91 8.76 -9.99
CA HIS A 104 9.78 9.92 -10.09
C HIS A 104 11.13 9.52 -10.69
N ASN A 105 11.61 10.34 -11.61
CA ASN A 105 12.92 10.17 -12.18
C ASN A 105 14.00 10.61 -11.18
N GLU A 106 14.98 9.76 -10.96
CA GLU A 106 16.06 9.96 -9.99
C GLU A 106 17.42 9.81 -10.66
N VAL A 107 18.37 10.65 -10.26
CA VAL A 107 19.73 10.64 -10.83
C VAL A 107 20.57 9.62 -10.07
N PHE A 108 21.24 8.71 -10.76
CA PHE A 108 22.23 7.82 -10.15
C PHE A 108 23.65 8.19 -10.55
N GLU A 109 24.60 7.86 -9.69
CA GLU A 109 26.03 8.04 -9.92
C GLU A 109 26.79 6.76 -9.53
N VAL A 110 27.62 6.25 -10.45
CA VAL A 110 28.42 5.03 -10.23
C VAL A 110 29.82 5.22 -10.84
N SER A 111 30.88 4.97 -10.06
CA SER A 111 32.24 5.09 -10.60
C SER A 111 32.58 3.92 -11.55
N ALA A 112 33.53 4.14 -12.46
CA ALA A 112 34.02 3.06 -13.33
C ALA A 112 34.58 1.86 -12.54
N THR A 113 35.26 2.13 -11.42
CA THR A 113 35.79 1.10 -10.52
C THR A 113 34.67 0.26 -9.91
N GLU A 114 33.57 0.88 -9.50
CA GLU A 114 32.43 0.19 -8.90
C GLU A 114 31.66 -0.64 -9.92
N LEU A 115 31.39 -0.08 -11.10
CA LEU A 115 30.78 -0.83 -12.20
C LEU A 115 31.64 -2.04 -12.60
N ARG A 116 32.96 -1.87 -12.62
CA ARG A 116 33.89 -2.97 -12.91
C ARG A 116 33.86 -4.04 -11.82
N ALA A 117 33.88 -3.65 -10.55
CA ALA A 117 33.81 -4.59 -9.43
C ALA A 117 32.52 -5.43 -9.45
N MET A 118 31.37 -4.82 -9.81
CA MET A 118 30.11 -5.54 -9.99
C MET A 118 30.20 -6.56 -11.14
N ALA A 119 30.75 -6.15 -12.30
CA ALA A 119 30.90 -7.03 -13.46
C ALA A 119 31.82 -8.22 -13.14
N ASP A 120 32.94 -7.98 -12.45
CA ASP A 120 33.87 -9.03 -12.05
C ASP A 120 33.25 -9.98 -11.00
N ALA A 121 32.46 -9.45 -10.05
CA ALA A 121 31.73 -10.27 -9.07
C ALA A 121 30.69 -11.18 -9.74
N CYS A 122 29.90 -10.64 -10.68
CA CYS A 122 28.96 -11.42 -11.48
C CYS A 122 29.68 -12.49 -12.33
N SER A 123 30.83 -12.15 -12.93
CA SER A 123 31.64 -13.08 -13.73
C SER A 123 32.18 -14.23 -12.88
N ALA A 124 32.49 -13.97 -11.61
CA ALA A 124 32.94 -14.96 -10.64
C ALA A 124 31.79 -15.75 -9.98
N GLY A 125 30.54 -15.55 -10.40
CA GLY A 125 29.37 -16.24 -9.82
C GLY A 125 29.08 -15.85 -8.37
N ARG A 126 29.56 -14.70 -7.90
CA ARG A 126 29.35 -14.26 -6.51
C ARG A 126 27.93 -13.73 -6.33
N ALA A 127 27.29 -14.15 -5.25
CA ALA A 127 25.97 -13.64 -4.87
C ALA A 127 26.07 -12.16 -4.46
N MET A 128 25.29 -11.30 -5.10
CA MET A 128 25.22 -9.88 -4.73
C MET A 128 24.09 -9.62 -3.73
N VAL A 129 24.42 -8.91 -2.66
CA VAL A 129 23.47 -8.48 -1.62
C VAL A 129 23.36 -6.96 -1.66
N ALA A 130 22.15 -6.44 -1.84
CA ALA A 130 21.89 -5.00 -1.83
C ALA A 130 21.62 -4.49 -0.40
N VAL A 131 22.10 -3.29 -0.12
CA VAL A 131 21.77 -2.55 1.11
C VAL A 131 20.88 -1.38 0.75
N GLY A 132 19.57 -1.57 0.92
CA GLY A 132 18.52 -0.63 0.56
C GLY A 132 17.93 -0.86 -0.83
N THR A 133 16.64 -0.56 -0.96
CA THR A 133 15.87 -0.62 -2.21
C THR A 133 16.42 0.31 -3.30
N THR A 134 16.98 1.44 -2.89
CA THR A 134 17.69 2.40 -3.73
C THR A 134 18.85 1.74 -4.49
N SER A 135 19.69 0.96 -3.80
CA SER A 135 20.81 0.24 -4.43
C SER A 135 20.33 -0.86 -5.38
N VAL A 136 19.21 -1.51 -5.08
CA VAL A 136 18.58 -2.48 -5.99
C VAL A 136 18.22 -1.81 -7.31
N ARG A 137 17.49 -0.68 -7.26
CA ARG A 137 17.07 0.04 -8.47
C ARG A 137 18.26 0.48 -9.33
N VAL A 138 19.33 0.98 -8.72
CA VAL A 138 20.55 1.35 -9.44
C VAL A 138 21.20 0.12 -10.08
N ALA A 139 21.43 -0.94 -9.32
CA ALA A 139 22.09 -2.15 -9.82
C ALA A 139 21.33 -2.79 -10.99
N GLU A 140 20.01 -2.91 -10.86
CA GLU A 140 19.14 -3.42 -11.91
C GLU A 140 19.07 -2.47 -13.11
N THR A 141 19.10 -1.15 -12.89
CA THR A 141 19.17 -0.16 -13.98
C THR A 141 20.43 -0.35 -14.82
N LEU A 142 21.60 -0.51 -14.19
CA LEU A 142 22.87 -0.72 -14.89
C LEU A 142 22.81 -1.97 -15.79
N TYR A 143 22.20 -3.05 -15.29
CA TYR A 143 21.99 -4.25 -16.10
C TYR A 143 21.16 -3.95 -17.36
N TRP A 144 20.00 -3.30 -17.22
CA TRP A 144 19.12 -3.05 -18.36
C TRP A 144 19.71 -2.06 -19.37
N LEU A 145 20.48 -1.07 -18.92
CA LEU A 145 21.25 -0.20 -19.81
C LEU A 145 22.29 -0.99 -20.63
N GLY A 146 22.96 -1.96 -19.98
CA GLY A 146 23.87 -2.89 -20.65
C GLY A 146 23.18 -3.82 -21.66
N ALA A 147 22.07 -4.43 -21.26
CA ALA A 147 21.28 -5.30 -22.14
C ALA A 147 20.73 -4.54 -23.35
N ARG A 148 20.26 -3.30 -23.16
CA ARG A 148 19.84 -2.40 -24.24
C ARG A 148 20.99 -2.09 -25.20
N HIS A 149 22.20 -1.85 -24.66
CA HIS A 149 23.39 -1.63 -25.47
C HIS A 149 23.71 -2.84 -26.37
N ILE A 150 23.64 -4.06 -25.82
CA ILE A 150 23.88 -5.30 -26.57
C ILE A 150 22.94 -5.41 -27.77
N ILE A 151 21.63 -5.23 -27.59
CA ILE A 151 20.64 -5.28 -28.70
C ILE A 151 20.99 -4.26 -29.79
N MET A 152 21.30 -3.02 -29.39
CA MET A 152 21.55 -1.94 -30.34
C MET A 152 22.83 -2.15 -31.14
N THR A 153 23.89 -2.68 -30.52
CA THR A 153 25.13 -3.02 -31.22
C THR A 153 24.94 -4.18 -32.20
N ALA A 154 24.14 -5.20 -31.84
CA ALA A 154 23.79 -6.28 -32.74
C ALA A 154 23.01 -5.78 -33.96
N ALA A 155 22.04 -4.89 -33.77
CA ALA A 155 21.27 -4.28 -34.86
C ALA A 155 22.16 -3.45 -35.80
N ALA A 156 23.07 -2.62 -35.26
CA ALA A 156 24.00 -1.80 -36.05
C ALA A 156 24.99 -2.63 -36.88
N SER A 157 25.37 -3.82 -36.39
CA SER A 157 26.28 -4.74 -37.09
C SER A 157 25.63 -5.43 -38.29
N SER A 158 24.29 -5.47 -38.33
CA SER A 158 23.51 -6.11 -39.40
C SER A 158 23.13 -5.17 -40.56
N SER A 159 23.24 -3.86 -40.36
CA SER A 159 23.04 -2.84 -41.40
C SER A 159 24.37 -2.47 -42.08
N SER A 160 24.60 -2.98 -43.28
CA SER A 160 25.81 -2.81 -44.10
C SER A 160 25.93 -1.45 -44.80
N SER A 161 25.53 -0.36 -44.15
CA SER A 161 25.73 1.00 -44.69
C SER A 161 26.93 1.68 -44.03
N SER A 162 28.04 1.71 -44.76
CA SER A 162 29.25 2.49 -44.52
C SER A 162 28.94 3.99 -44.52
N GLN A 163 28.37 4.51 -43.44
CA GLN A 163 28.44 5.93 -43.12
C GLN A 163 28.93 6.07 -41.70
N THR A 164 30.09 6.71 -41.57
CA THR A 164 30.70 7.24 -40.34
C THR A 164 29.77 8.28 -39.72
N GLN A 165 28.62 7.82 -39.21
CA GLN A 165 27.89 8.56 -38.19
C GLN A 165 28.68 8.39 -36.91
N THR A 166 29.28 9.48 -36.44
CA THR A 166 29.69 9.63 -35.04
C THR A 166 28.58 9.06 -34.17
N ALA A 167 28.81 7.88 -33.57
CA ALA A 167 27.81 7.16 -32.79
C ALA A 167 27.24 8.12 -31.75
N LYS A 168 26.00 8.58 -31.96
CA LYS A 168 25.34 9.54 -31.08
C LYS A 168 25.27 8.86 -29.72
N ARG A 169 25.99 9.40 -28.73
CA ARG A 169 26.10 8.82 -27.40
C ARG A 169 24.69 8.57 -26.85
N GLN A 170 24.46 7.34 -26.40
CA GLN A 170 23.18 6.92 -25.88
C GLN A 170 22.87 7.64 -24.56
N PRO A 171 21.61 8.07 -24.36
CA PRO A 171 21.18 8.57 -23.06
C PRO A 171 21.27 7.45 -22.01
N LEU A 172 21.79 7.78 -20.84
CA LEU A 172 21.86 6.90 -19.67
C LEU A 172 20.60 7.02 -18.84
N GLU A 173 19.47 6.85 -19.51
CA GLU A 173 18.14 6.98 -18.91
C GLU A 173 17.41 5.65 -19.07
N LEU A 174 16.78 5.19 -17.99
CA LEU A 174 15.92 4.01 -17.98
C LEU A 174 14.53 4.40 -17.48
N ASP A 175 13.55 4.28 -18.37
CA ASP A 175 12.14 4.51 -18.03
C ASP A 175 11.57 3.38 -17.16
N GLN A 176 10.52 3.69 -16.41
CA GLN A 176 9.92 2.82 -15.40
C GLN A 176 9.50 1.45 -15.94
N TRP A 177 9.12 1.37 -17.22
CA TRP A 177 8.64 0.13 -17.86
C TRP A 177 9.64 -0.48 -18.86
N ASP A 178 10.81 0.13 -19.07
CA ASP A 178 11.77 -0.34 -20.07
C ASP A 178 12.27 -1.76 -19.83
N PRO A 179 12.58 -2.20 -18.59
CA PRO A 179 12.96 -3.60 -18.32
C PRO A 179 11.97 -4.63 -18.85
N TYR A 180 10.67 -4.39 -18.66
CA TYR A 180 9.62 -5.31 -19.10
C TYR A 180 9.53 -5.35 -20.62
N LYS A 181 9.66 -4.19 -21.29
CA LYS A 181 9.70 -4.10 -22.77
C LYS A 181 10.93 -4.83 -23.33
N LEU A 182 12.10 -4.65 -22.70
CA LEU A 182 13.36 -5.27 -23.12
C LEU A 182 13.31 -6.79 -22.91
N ALA A 183 12.85 -7.26 -21.74
CA ALA A 183 12.65 -8.68 -21.46
C ALA A 183 11.72 -9.33 -22.50
N HIS A 184 10.62 -8.66 -22.82
CA HIS A 184 9.69 -9.11 -23.85
C HIS A 184 10.33 -9.15 -25.24
N HIS A 185 11.17 -8.16 -25.59
CA HIS A 185 11.90 -8.15 -26.86
C HIS A 185 12.84 -9.35 -26.99
N PHE A 186 13.68 -9.62 -25.98
CA PHE A 186 14.56 -10.80 -25.98
C PHE A 186 13.76 -12.10 -26.16
N LYS A 187 12.65 -12.24 -25.42
CA LYS A 187 11.75 -13.39 -25.52
C LYS A 187 11.14 -13.54 -26.92
N GLN A 188 10.66 -12.46 -27.52
CA GLN A 188 10.09 -12.48 -28.88
C GLN A 188 11.12 -12.76 -29.97
N SER A 189 12.38 -12.38 -29.75
CA SER A 189 13.50 -12.67 -30.65
C SER A 189 14.10 -14.05 -30.43
N GLU A 190 13.53 -14.88 -29.55
CA GLU A 190 14.07 -16.19 -29.16
C GLU A 190 15.52 -16.13 -28.66
N LEU A 191 15.93 -14.97 -28.13
CA LEU A 191 17.25 -14.76 -27.57
C LEU A 191 17.18 -14.86 -26.04
N PRO A 192 18.13 -15.55 -25.39
CA PRO A 192 18.22 -15.51 -23.94
C PRO A 192 18.58 -14.09 -23.49
N LEU A 193 18.13 -13.73 -22.28
CA LEU A 193 18.64 -12.54 -21.61
C LEU A 193 20.16 -12.67 -21.42
N PRO A 194 20.93 -11.58 -21.62
CA PRO A 194 22.37 -11.61 -21.37
C PRO A 194 22.64 -11.90 -19.89
N SER A 195 23.76 -12.54 -19.59
CA SER A 195 24.16 -12.70 -18.19
C SER A 195 24.40 -11.31 -17.56
N ALA A 196 24.28 -11.22 -16.23
CA ALA A 196 24.58 -9.98 -15.53
C ALA A 196 26.03 -9.52 -15.78
N ALA A 197 26.97 -10.46 -15.88
CA ALA A 197 28.34 -10.18 -16.25
C ALA A 197 28.44 -9.55 -17.65
N ASP A 198 27.78 -10.12 -18.65
CA ASP A 198 27.84 -9.63 -20.03
C ASP A 198 27.21 -8.24 -20.17
N ALA A 199 26.05 -8.03 -19.56
CA ALA A 199 25.36 -6.74 -19.59
C ALA A 199 26.20 -5.64 -18.90
N LEU A 200 26.74 -5.90 -17.72
CA LEU A 200 27.57 -4.92 -17.01
C LEU A 200 28.91 -4.66 -17.72
N ASN A 201 29.55 -5.69 -18.31
CA ASN A 201 30.75 -5.51 -19.13
C ASN A 201 30.47 -4.69 -20.41
N ALA A 202 29.34 -4.93 -21.07
CA ALA A 202 28.91 -4.15 -22.22
C ALA A 202 28.70 -2.67 -21.85
N LEU A 203 28.04 -2.39 -20.72
CA LEU A 203 27.87 -1.03 -20.22
C LEU A 203 29.23 -0.38 -19.88
N TYR A 204 30.12 -1.11 -19.19
CA TYR A 204 31.46 -0.64 -18.86
C TYR A 204 32.28 -0.29 -20.11
N GLY A 205 32.26 -1.15 -21.13
CA GLY A 205 32.91 -0.90 -22.41
C GLY A 205 32.35 0.33 -23.11
N ALA A 206 31.02 0.45 -23.18
CA ALA A 206 30.34 1.56 -23.83
C ALA A 206 30.63 2.92 -23.17
N THR A 207 30.75 2.94 -21.84
CA THR A 207 30.73 4.18 -21.06
C THR A 207 32.07 4.57 -20.45
N CYS A 208 32.96 3.62 -20.14
CA CYS A 208 34.21 3.87 -19.43
C CYS A 208 35.45 3.71 -20.33
N VAL A 209 35.44 2.77 -21.29
CA VAL A 209 36.59 2.52 -22.17
C VAL A 209 36.69 3.55 -23.31
N ASN A 210 35.59 4.24 -23.65
CA ASN A 210 35.50 5.22 -24.75
C ASN A 210 35.80 6.68 -24.33
N GLY A 211 36.68 6.91 -23.36
CA GLY A 211 37.24 8.24 -23.05
C GLY A 211 36.41 9.15 -22.13
N ARG A 212 35.59 8.59 -21.23
CA ARG A 212 35.01 9.37 -20.11
C ARG A 212 35.96 9.34 -18.91
N SER A 213 36.43 10.52 -18.49
CA SER A 213 37.00 10.73 -17.16
C SER A 213 35.90 11.18 -16.22
N GLY A 214 35.56 10.36 -15.22
CA GLY A 214 34.56 10.68 -14.20
C GLY A 214 33.51 9.58 -13.99
N PRO A 215 32.64 9.75 -12.98
CA PRO A 215 31.60 8.78 -12.67
C PRO A 215 30.53 8.71 -13.76
N LEU A 216 29.92 7.54 -13.89
CA LEU A 216 28.75 7.31 -14.73
C LEU A 216 27.53 7.97 -14.07
N VAL A 217 27.03 9.03 -14.68
CA VAL A 217 25.80 9.71 -14.24
C VAL A 217 24.67 9.40 -15.22
N GLY A 218 23.54 8.97 -14.68
CA GLY A 218 22.34 8.64 -15.44
C GLY A 218 21.07 8.84 -14.62
N GLU A 219 19.94 8.48 -15.21
CA GLU A 219 18.61 8.69 -14.69
C GLU A 219 17.82 7.37 -14.68
N THR A 220 17.01 7.15 -13.64
CA THR A 220 16.17 5.97 -13.52
C THR A 220 14.83 6.32 -12.90
N SER A 221 13.76 5.89 -13.57
CA SER A 221 12.42 5.81 -13.00
C SER A 221 11.99 4.36 -12.78
N LEU A 222 12.93 3.40 -12.77
CA LEU A 222 12.66 1.96 -12.67
C LEU A 222 11.63 1.61 -11.58
N CYS A 223 10.48 1.07 -11.99
CA CYS A 223 9.45 0.53 -11.12
C CYS A 223 9.59 -1.00 -11.03
N ILE A 224 9.92 -1.52 -9.84
CA ILE A 224 10.02 -2.96 -9.58
C ILE A 224 8.73 -3.41 -8.89
N VAL A 225 8.01 -4.33 -9.53
CA VAL A 225 6.74 -4.88 -9.05
C VAL A 225 6.75 -6.42 -9.12
N PRO A 226 5.86 -7.12 -8.40
CA PRO A 226 5.84 -8.58 -8.45
C PRO A 226 5.73 -9.12 -9.88
N GLY A 227 6.54 -10.14 -10.18
CA GLY A 227 6.79 -10.62 -11.55
C GLY A 227 8.06 -10.04 -12.21
N TYR A 228 8.79 -9.15 -11.53
CA TYR A 228 10.10 -8.67 -11.99
C TYR A 228 11.20 -9.73 -11.80
N GLU A 229 12.01 -9.96 -12.84
CA GLU A 229 13.15 -10.89 -12.81
C GLU A 229 14.44 -10.17 -12.42
N PHE A 230 14.93 -10.41 -11.20
CA PHE A 230 16.19 -9.83 -10.71
C PHE A 230 17.39 -10.43 -11.42
N GLN A 231 18.23 -9.56 -11.98
CA GLN A 231 19.38 -9.98 -12.79
C GLN A 231 20.69 -9.83 -12.05
N VAL A 232 20.83 -8.78 -11.24
CA VAL A 232 22.06 -8.46 -10.50
C VAL A 232 21.92 -8.86 -9.04
N ILE A 233 20.87 -8.37 -8.37
CA ILE A 233 20.68 -8.61 -6.94
C ILE A 233 19.95 -9.94 -6.76
N ARG A 234 20.71 -11.04 -6.73
CA ARG A 234 20.15 -12.40 -6.56
C ARG A 234 20.42 -13.02 -5.19
N GLY A 235 21.41 -12.52 -4.45
CA GLY A 235 21.82 -13.09 -3.16
C GLY A 235 20.94 -12.63 -1.99
N GLY A 236 20.68 -11.34 -1.89
CA GLY A 236 19.88 -10.82 -0.78
C GLY A 236 19.61 -9.33 -0.80
N LEU A 237 18.76 -8.89 0.13
CA LEU A 237 18.35 -7.51 0.32
C LEU A 237 18.29 -7.20 1.81
N LEU A 238 19.09 -6.24 2.27
CA LEU A 238 18.94 -5.58 3.56
C LEU A 238 18.09 -4.32 3.37
N THR A 239 16.95 -4.22 4.04
CA THR A 239 16.02 -3.09 3.87
C THR A 239 15.17 -2.86 5.12
N ASN A 240 14.55 -1.69 5.25
CA ASN A 240 13.67 -1.39 6.38
C ASN A 240 12.29 -2.05 6.22
N PHE A 241 11.46 -1.92 7.26
CA PHE A 241 10.02 -2.10 7.12
C PHE A 241 9.38 -0.82 6.56
N HIS A 242 8.70 -0.93 5.43
CA HIS A 242 8.15 0.18 4.66
C HIS A 242 6.69 0.44 5.00
N GLN A 243 6.24 1.65 4.70
CA GLN A 243 4.83 2.01 4.84
C GLN A 243 3.96 1.18 3.88
N PRO A 244 2.74 0.79 4.29
CA PRO A 244 1.72 0.29 3.37
C PRO A 244 1.52 1.23 2.17
N ASP A 245 1.12 0.65 1.03
CA ASP A 245 0.87 1.39 -0.21
C ASP A 245 2.09 2.19 -0.73
N SER A 246 3.31 1.71 -0.48
CA SER A 246 4.54 2.27 -1.04
C SER A 246 5.10 1.42 -2.18
N THR A 247 5.76 2.06 -3.16
CA THR A 247 6.47 1.35 -4.23
C THR A 247 7.62 0.49 -3.70
N LEU A 248 8.20 0.88 -2.56
CA LEU A 248 9.22 0.10 -1.87
C LEU A 248 8.68 -1.25 -1.42
N LEU A 249 7.43 -1.31 -0.96
CA LEU A 249 6.78 -2.55 -0.57
C LEU A 249 6.54 -3.49 -1.76
N LEU A 250 6.22 -2.93 -2.94
CA LEU A 250 6.10 -3.70 -4.18
C LEU A 250 7.44 -4.30 -4.63
N LEU A 251 8.53 -3.54 -4.48
CA LEU A 251 9.88 -4.04 -4.76
C LEU A 251 10.25 -5.18 -3.81
N VAL A 252 9.99 -5.04 -2.51
CA VAL A 252 10.25 -6.11 -1.53
C VAL A 252 9.40 -7.35 -1.82
N ALA A 253 8.11 -7.18 -2.14
CA ALA A 253 7.24 -8.28 -2.55
C ALA A 253 7.77 -8.99 -3.81
N ALA A 254 8.21 -8.23 -4.82
CA ALA A 254 8.83 -8.79 -6.02
C ALA A 254 10.10 -9.58 -5.72
N PHE A 255 10.90 -9.10 -4.75
CA PHE A 255 12.12 -9.79 -4.34
C PHE A 255 11.82 -11.12 -3.65
N LEU A 256 10.75 -11.17 -2.85
CA LEU A 256 10.32 -12.36 -2.10
C LEU A 256 9.71 -13.44 -2.99
N GLY A 257 9.10 -13.08 -4.12
CA GLY A 257 8.53 -14.07 -5.05
C GLY A 257 7.69 -13.45 -6.16
N ASP A 258 6.87 -14.29 -6.79
CA ASP A 258 5.81 -13.83 -7.70
C ASP A 258 4.71 -13.08 -6.94
N LEU A 259 3.64 -12.68 -7.64
CA LEU A 259 2.59 -11.87 -7.04
C LEU A 259 1.93 -12.52 -5.82
N GLU A 260 1.72 -13.84 -5.85
CA GLU A 260 1.02 -14.55 -4.79
C GLU A 260 1.98 -14.89 -3.65
N THR A 261 3.11 -15.54 -3.97
CA THR A 261 4.12 -15.96 -3.00
C THR A 261 4.82 -14.78 -2.34
N GLY A 262 5.17 -13.76 -3.12
CA GLY A 262 5.77 -12.53 -2.63
C GLY A 262 4.84 -11.75 -1.70
N ARG A 263 3.53 -11.69 -2.01
CA ARG A 263 2.52 -11.09 -1.14
C ARG A 263 2.38 -11.88 0.17
N ALA A 264 2.27 -13.20 0.11
CA ALA A 264 2.12 -14.04 1.29
C ALA A 264 3.34 -13.94 2.22
N ALA A 265 4.55 -14.06 1.67
CA ALA A 265 5.80 -13.94 2.43
C ALA A 265 5.94 -12.54 3.06
N LEU A 266 5.56 -11.50 2.32
CA LEU A 266 5.57 -10.13 2.85
C LEU A 266 4.57 -9.97 4.00
N GLN A 267 3.37 -10.52 3.88
CA GLN A 267 2.37 -10.50 4.95
C GLN A 267 2.85 -11.23 6.21
N GLU A 268 3.42 -12.43 6.05
CA GLU A 268 4.00 -13.19 7.15
C GLU A 268 5.13 -12.43 7.85
N MET A 269 6.06 -11.86 7.07
CA MET A 269 7.18 -11.06 7.61
C MET A 269 6.68 -9.86 8.42
N TYR A 270 5.67 -9.14 7.93
CA TYR A 270 5.11 -7.98 8.62
C TYR A 270 4.28 -8.36 9.85
N GLN A 271 3.53 -9.47 9.79
CA GLN A 271 2.79 -9.99 10.95
C GLN A 271 3.76 -10.40 12.06
N LEU A 272 4.84 -11.10 11.74
CA LEU A 272 5.87 -11.47 12.71
C LEU A 272 6.53 -10.24 13.33
N ALA A 273 6.88 -9.24 12.51
CA ALA A 273 7.48 -8.00 12.97
C ALA A 273 6.54 -7.22 13.92
N LEU A 274 5.25 -7.14 13.60
CA LEU A 274 4.24 -6.52 14.45
C LEU A 274 4.05 -7.29 15.77
N ALA A 275 3.93 -8.63 15.71
CA ALA A 275 3.78 -9.48 16.88
C ALA A 275 5.01 -9.43 17.80
N SER A 276 6.19 -9.16 17.24
CA SER A 276 7.46 -9.06 17.96
C SER A 276 7.85 -7.62 18.32
N HIS A 277 6.94 -6.66 18.14
CA HIS A 277 7.15 -5.24 18.46
C HIS A 277 8.37 -4.58 17.77
N PHE A 278 8.64 -4.97 16.51
CA PHE A 278 9.64 -4.28 15.70
C PHE A 278 9.23 -2.84 15.45
N ARG A 279 10.22 -1.96 15.32
CA ARG A 279 10.05 -0.56 14.94
C ARG A 279 10.06 -0.47 13.41
N PHE A 280 9.15 0.31 12.84
CA PHE A 280 8.96 0.41 11.39
C PHE A 280 9.56 1.72 10.84
N LEU A 281 9.59 1.82 9.50
CA LEU A 281 10.00 3.00 8.73
C LEU A 281 11.51 3.28 8.83
N SER A 282 11.90 4.49 8.41
CA SER A 282 13.30 4.85 8.15
C SER A 282 14.22 4.67 9.36
N TYR A 283 13.78 5.01 10.58
CA TYR A 283 14.61 4.88 11.79
C TYR A 283 14.22 3.67 12.67
N GLY A 284 13.49 2.73 12.09
CA GLY A 284 13.05 1.50 12.74
C GLY A 284 14.12 0.41 12.74
N ASP A 285 13.67 -0.83 12.73
CA ASP A 285 14.48 -2.02 12.59
C ASP A 285 14.63 -2.40 11.10
N ALA A 286 15.61 -3.24 10.81
CA ALA A 286 15.89 -3.74 9.46
C ALA A 286 15.46 -5.20 9.27
N SER A 287 15.21 -5.54 8.01
CA SER A 287 14.95 -6.87 7.50
C SER A 287 16.09 -7.28 6.56
N LEU A 288 16.63 -8.49 6.77
CA LEU A 288 17.61 -9.11 5.88
C LEU A 288 16.95 -10.31 5.18
N ILE A 289 16.74 -10.19 3.88
CA ILE A 289 16.14 -11.23 3.05
C ILE A 289 17.28 -11.89 2.26
N ILE A 290 17.51 -13.18 2.48
CA ILE A 290 18.52 -13.96 1.76
C ILE A 290 17.81 -15.00 0.91
N LYS A 291 18.12 -15.06 -0.40
CA LYS A 291 17.68 -16.16 -1.24
C LYS A 291 18.61 -17.34 -0.99
N ARG A 292 18.04 -18.48 -0.57
CA ARG A 292 18.80 -19.72 -0.49
C ARG A 292 19.10 -20.17 -1.91
N ASN A 293 20.38 -20.40 -2.21
CA ASN A 293 20.73 -21.18 -3.39
C ASN A 293 20.33 -22.63 -3.09
N ASP A 294 19.60 -23.28 -3.99
CA ASP A 294 19.12 -24.67 -3.82
C ASP A 294 20.25 -25.72 -3.73
N ASP A 295 21.53 -25.31 -3.76
CA ASP A 295 22.71 -26.18 -3.67
C ASP A 295 23.36 -26.28 -2.28
N ASP A 296 23.01 -25.46 -1.29
CA ASP A 296 23.67 -25.49 0.03
C ASP A 296 22.87 -26.32 1.06
N GLY A 297 23.29 -27.58 1.18
CA GLY A 297 22.80 -28.55 2.16
C GLY A 297 22.86 -28.07 3.61
N VAL A 298 21.87 -28.52 4.38
CA VAL A 298 21.62 -28.20 5.79
C VAL A 298 22.81 -28.56 6.70
N VAL A 299 23.29 -27.58 7.48
CA VAL A 299 23.92 -27.81 8.79
C VAL A 299 23.25 -26.89 9.81
N VAL A 300 22.28 -27.44 10.56
CA VAL A 300 21.78 -26.79 11.78
C VAL A 300 22.81 -27.03 12.88
N ALA A 301 23.54 -25.99 13.28
CA ALA A 301 24.33 -26.01 14.51
C ALA A 301 23.40 -25.71 15.70
N PRO A 302 23.39 -26.55 16.76
CA PRO A 302 22.54 -26.32 17.92
C PRO A 302 23.06 -25.18 18.80
N SER A 303 22.11 -24.47 19.40
CA SER A 303 22.30 -23.41 20.39
C SER A 303 23.09 -23.86 21.62
N SER A 304 23.97 -22.98 22.12
CA SER A 304 24.76 -23.14 23.36
C SER A 304 23.95 -22.71 24.62
N PRO A 305 24.51 -22.81 25.84
CA PRO A 305 24.77 -24.04 26.60
C PRO A 305 23.89 -24.14 27.86
N SER A 306 23.79 -25.37 28.37
CA SER A 306 23.09 -25.81 29.58
C SER A 306 23.52 -25.10 30.87
N SER A 307 22.55 -24.80 31.74
CA SER A 307 22.76 -24.74 33.19
C SER A 307 22.09 -25.95 33.85
N SER A 308 22.84 -26.57 34.74
CA SER A 308 22.57 -27.82 35.46
C SER A 308 21.68 -27.60 36.70
N THR A 309 20.79 -28.55 37.00
CA THR A 309 20.66 -29.20 38.33
C THR A 309 19.71 -30.42 38.28
N SER A 310 20.26 -31.58 38.69
CA SER A 310 19.72 -32.78 39.40
C SER A 310 18.30 -32.71 40.02
N SER A 311 17.52 -33.77 40.29
CA SER A 311 17.55 -35.24 40.16
C SER A 311 16.25 -35.83 40.78
N ASP A 312 15.84 -37.05 40.37
CA ASP A 312 14.92 -38.02 41.03
C ASP A 312 13.40 -37.68 41.10
N ASN A 313 12.42 -38.59 40.97
CA ASN A 313 12.35 -40.06 40.83
C ASN A 313 10.96 -40.45 40.22
N SER A 314 10.92 -41.54 39.45
CA SER A 314 9.79 -42.16 38.70
C SER A 314 8.71 -42.87 39.59
N PRO A 315 7.72 -43.66 39.08
CA PRO A 315 7.04 -43.72 37.76
C PRO A 315 5.48 -43.85 37.85
N SER A 316 4.78 -43.63 36.73
CA SER A 316 3.74 -44.51 36.11
C SER A 316 2.52 -43.78 35.53
N SER A 317 2.35 -43.80 34.19
CA SER A 317 1.09 -44.17 33.49
C SER A 317 1.18 -43.92 31.97
N GLN A 318 1.13 -45.03 31.22
CA GLN A 318 0.44 -45.26 29.93
C GLN A 318 0.40 -44.15 28.85
N SER A 319 1.20 -44.39 27.80
CA SER A 319 0.92 -44.26 26.35
C SER A 319 -0.24 -43.36 25.87
N ALA A 320 0.11 -42.19 25.32
CA ALA A 320 -0.70 -41.47 24.34
C ALA A 320 0.15 -41.20 23.08
N THR A 321 -0.39 -41.63 21.94
CA THR A 321 0.20 -41.52 20.60
C THR A 321 0.08 -40.07 20.11
N THR A 322 1.22 -39.44 19.79
CA THR A 322 1.29 -38.07 19.24
C THR A 322 1.10 -38.11 17.74
N THR A 323 -0.01 -37.55 17.25
CA THR A 323 -0.24 -37.29 15.82
C THR A 323 0.34 -35.94 15.44
N THR A 324 1.07 -35.94 14.33
CA THR A 324 1.85 -34.87 13.70
C THR A 324 1.00 -33.62 13.37
N THR A 325 1.38 -32.44 13.87
CA THR A 325 0.80 -31.15 13.48
C THR A 325 1.68 -30.47 12.41
N GLY A 326 1.53 -30.92 11.17
CA GLY A 326 1.84 -30.13 9.97
C GLY A 326 0.51 -29.80 9.30
N GLY A 327 -0.07 -28.64 9.59
CA GLY A 327 -1.45 -28.36 9.14
C GLY A 327 -1.99 -26.96 9.41
N ALA A 328 -1.16 -25.95 9.69
CA ALA A 328 -1.66 -24.58 9.90
C ALA A 328 -1.50 -23.67 8.66
N ALA A 329 -0.46 -23.87 7.84
CA ALA A 329 -0.16 -22.97 6.70
C ALA A 329 -0.98 -23.28 5.43
N ALA A 330 -1.43 -24.53 5.23
CA ALA A 330 -2.28 -24.90 4.10
C ALA A 330 -3.76 -24.51 4.29
N ALA A 331 -4.17 -24.10 5.50
CA ALA A 331 -5.55 -23.78 5.83
C ALA A 331 -5.97 -22.34 5.48
N LEU A 332 -5.03 -21.42 5.29
CA LEU A 332 -5.33 -20.01 4.97
C LEU A 332 -5.42 -19.73 3.46
N SER A 333 -4.76 -20.54 2.63
CA SER A 333 -4.90 -20.48 1.16
C SER A 333 -6.13 -21.25 0.64
N ALA A 334 -6.83 -21.95 1.55
CA ALA A 334 -8.05 -22.70 1.27
C ALA A 334 -9.29 -22.15 2.00
N LEU A 335 -9.28 -20.88 2.42
CA LEU A 335 -10.52 -20.10 2.49
C LEU A 335 -10.95 -19.72 1.08
N SER A 336 -11.25 -20.77 0.31
CA SER A 336 -12.17 -20.66 -0.81
C SER A 336 -13.38 -19.86 -0.32
N LEU A 337 -13.99 -19.07 -1.21
CA LEU A 337 -15.34 -18.51 -1.04
C LEU A 337 -16.43 -19.57 -0.76
N SER A 338 -16.05 -20.83 -0.49
CA SER A 338 -16.89 -22.00 -0.26
C SER A 338 -16.82 -22.58 1.16
N SER A 339 -16.35 -21.86 2.19
CA SER A 339 -16.42 -22.37 3.59
C SER A 339 -16.82 -21.36 4.67
N HIS A 340 -17.59 -20.32 4.34
CA HIS A 340 -18.35 -19.57 5.35
C HIS A 340 -19.80 -20.04 5.26
N SER A 341 -20.30 -20.70 6.30
CA SER A 341 -21.68 -21.19 6.32
C SER A 341 -22.64 -20.00 6.34
N ALA A 342 -23.71 -20.07 5.53
CA ALA A 342 -24.82 -19.15 5.70
C ALA A 342 -25.41 -19.31 7.11
N PRO A 343 -25.90 -18.24 7.75
CA PRO A 343 -26.51 -18.32 9.06
C PRO A 343 -27.65 -19.33 9.07
N GLU A 344 -27.61 -20.28 10.01
CA GLU A 344 -28.69 -21.25 10.19
C GLU A 344 -29.79 -20.71 11.11
N PRO A 345 -31.07 -20.82 10.72
CA PRO A 345 -32.21 -20.40 11.54
C PRO A 345 -32.25 -21.16 12.87
N GLY A 346 -32.53 -20.45 13.97
CA GLY A 346 -32.58 -21.03 15.32
C GLY A 346 -31.22 -21.37 15.95
N LYS A 347 -30.11 -21.26 15.21
CA LYS A 347 -28.74 -21.42 15.75
C LYS A 347 -27.89 -20.17 15.65
N SER A 348 -28.22 -19.28 14.72
CA SER A 348 -27.43 -18.09 14.43
C SER A 348 -28.11 -16.84 14.94
N LYS A 349 -27.31 -15.95 15.52
CA LYS A 349 -27.73 -14.60 15.93
C LYS A 349 -26.92 -13.60 15.11
N VAL A 350 -27.59 -12.85 14.26
CA VAL A 350 -26.99 -11.98 13.25
C VAL A 350 -27.03 -10.53 13.71
N LEU A 351 -25.87 -9.89 13.78
CA LEU A 351 -25.76 -8.44 13.97
C LEU A 351 -25.59 -7.76 12.61
N LEU A 352 -26.63 -7.05 12.17
CA LEU A 352 -26.63 -6.32 10.91
C LEU A 352 -26.19 -4.88 11.15
N HIS A 353 -24.94 -4.55 10.81
CA HIS A 353 -24.52 -3.16 10.74
C HIS A 353 -25.33 -2.43 9.67
N SER A 354 -26.01 -1.35 10.04
CA SER A 354 -26.85 -0.60 9.13
C SER A 354 -26.46 0.87 9.04
N CYS A 355 -26.21 1.34 7.81
CA CYS A 355 -25.93 2.75 7.55
C CYS A 355 -27.18 3.57 7.26
N CYS A 356 -28.27 2.93 6.85
CA CYS A 356 -29.58 3.55 6.65
C CYS A 356 -30.71 2.54 6.37
N ALA A 357 -31.97 2.98 6.49
CA ALA A 357 -33.15 2.16 6.25
C ALA A 357 -33.33 1.67 4.79
N PRO A 358 -33.10 2.50 3.75
CA PRO A 358 -33.18 2.05 2.36
C PRO A 358 -32.29 0.84 2.07
N CYS A 359 -31.06 0.83 2.60
CA CYS A 359 -30.13 -0.28 2.38
C CYS A 359 -30.42 -1.50 3.27
N SER A 360 -31.08 -1.33 4.42
CA SER A 360 -31.46 -2.45 5.29
C SER A 360 -32.72 -3.16 4.82
N GLY A 361 -33.67 -2.46 4.19
CA GLY A 361 -34.99 -2.99 3.82
C GLY A 361 -34.99 -4.40 3.23
N ALA A 362 -34.34 -4.57 2.07
CA ALA A 362 -34.33 -5.87 1.40
C ALA A 362 -33.50 -6.93 2.13
N MET A 363 -32.41 -6.55 2.79
CA MET A 363 -31.60 -7.48 3.58
C MET A 363 -32.37 -8.01 4.77
N VAL A 364 -33.02 -7.12 5.52
CA VAL A 364 -33.85 -7.47 6.69
C VAL A 364 -35.01 -8.37 6.26
N TYR A 365 -35.70 -8.02 5.17
CA TYR A 365 -36.76 -8.87 4.62
C TYR A 365 -36.24 -10.27 4.30
N GLU A 366 -35.11 -10.37 3.58
CA GLU A 366 -34.55 -11.67 3.21
C GLU A 366 -34.14 -12.48 4.45
N MET A 367 -33.48 -11.86 5.41
CA MET A 367 -33.00 -12.51 6.63
C MET A 367 -34.15 -12.97 7.54
N VAL A 368 -35.16 -12.12 7.76
CA VAL A 368 -36.22 -12.36 8.73
C VAL A 368 -37.38 -13.12 8.09
N GLU A 369 -37.94 -12.60 7.00
CA GLU A 369 -39.17 -13.16 6.40
C GLU A 369 -38.90 -14.45 5.62
N ARG A 370 -37.80 -14.53 4.86
CA ARG A 370 -37.50 -15.73 4.07
C ARG A 370 -36.74 -16.78 4.85
N HIS A 371 -35.78 -16.37 5.67
CA HIS A 371 -34.89 -17.28 6.36
C HIS A 371 -35.19 -17.45 7.85
N GLY A 372 -36.01 -16.62 8.48
CA GLY A 372 -36.36 -16.78 9.90
C GLY A 372 -35.15 -16.61 10.84
N LEU A 373 -34.21 -15.73 10.49
CA LEU A 373 -33.00 -15.46 11.28
C LEU A 373 -33.30 -14.51 12.46
N ASP A 374 -32.61 -14.73 13.58
CA ASP A 374 -32.57 -13.78 14.69
C ASP A 374 -31.61 -12.64 14.33
N VAL A 375 -32.18 -11.49 13.97
CA VAL A 375 -31.44 -10.30 13.51
C VAL A 375 -31.56 -9.18 14.53
N THR A 376 -30.45 -8.51 14.81
CA THR A 376 -30.43 -7.22 15.51
C THR A 376 -29.78 -6.18 14.59
N ILE A 377 -30.40 -5.01 14.46
CA ILE A 377 -29.83 -3.89 13.71
C ILE A 377 -28.85 -3.13 14.61
N PHE A 378 -27.66 -2.88 14.10
CA PHE A 378 -26.58 -2.16 14.76
C PHE A 378 -26.26 -0.88 14.00
N PHE A 379 -26.44 0.28 14.65
CA PHE A 379 -26.24 1.58 14.04
C PHE A 379 -25.01 2.26 14.62
N TYR A 380 -23.93 2.29 13.84
CA TYR A 380 -22.69 3.00 14.17
C TYR A 380 -22.08 3.62 12.92
N ASN A 381 -22.30 4.91 12.72
CA ASN A 381 -21.96 5.60 11.47
C ASN A 381 -21.33 6.98 11.72
N PRO A 382 -20.15 7.03 12.36
CA PRO A 382 -19.50 8.27 12.79
C PRO A 382 -19.14 9.21 11.62
N ASN A 383 -19.00 8.66 10.42
CA ASN A 383 -18.69 9.42 9.22
C ASN A 383 -19.87 10.27 8.69
N ILE A 384 -21.11 10.02 9.11
CA ILE A 384 -22.26 10.72 8.53
C ILE A 384 -22.20 12.17 8.97
N HIS A 385 -22.21 13.06 8.00
CA HIS A 385 -22.03 14.49 8.17
C HIS A 385 -22.93 15.22 7.18
N PRO A 386 -23.56 16.34 7.60
CA PRO A 386 -23.59 16.90 8.94
C PRO A 386 -24.49 16.10 9.91
N ARG A 387 -24.57 16.55 11.17
CA ARG A 387 -25.30 15.86 12.24
C ARG A 387 -26.78 15.65 11.90
N GLU A 388 -27.41 16.59 11.20
CA GLU A 388 -28.80 16.49 10.79
C GLU A 388 -29.03 15.29 9.86
N GLU A 389 -28.08 14.97 8.97
CA GLU A 389 -28.15 13.76 8.13
C GLU A 389 -28.06 12.50 8.98
N TYR A 390 -27.17 12.48 9.99
CA TYR A 390 -27.00 11.35 10.90
C TYR A 390 -28.30 11.07 11.66
N GLU A 391 -28.93 12.11 12.22
CA GLU A 391 -30.18 11.95 12.98
C GLU A 391 -31.35 11.48 12.11
N VAL A 392 -31.48 11.97 10.88
CA VAL A 392 -32.52 11.50 9.94
C VAL A 392 -32.32 10.03 9.59
N ARG A 393 -31.10 9.63 9.20
CA ARG A 393 -30.81 8.23 8.86
C ARG A 393 -30.98 7.30 10.05
N LYS A 394 -30.59 7.72 11.25
CA LYS A 394 -30.75 6.96 12.50
C LYS A 394 -32.23 6.77 12.84
N SER A 395 -32.98 7.87 12.92
CA SER A 395 -34.40 7.86 13.29
C SER A 395 -35.24 7.04 12.32
N GLU A 396 -34.96 7.11 11.03
CA GLU A 396 -35.66 6.31 10.04
C GLU A 396 -35.36 4.82 10.16
N ASN A 397 -34.10 4.45 10.38
CA ASN A 397 -33.68 3.06 10.55
C ASN A 397 -34.27 2.46 11.83
N LYS A 398 -34.29 3.23 12.91
CA LYS A 398 -34.93 2.87 14.16
C LYS A 398 -36.44 2.69 14.00
N ARG A 399 -37.13 3.63 13.33
CA ARG A 399 -38.56 3.51 13.01
C ARG A 399 -38.86 2.21 12.26
N PHE A 400 -38.05 1.88 11.27
CA PHE A 400 -38.22 0.67 10.48
C PHE A 400 -37.97 -0.60 11.30
N ALA A 401 -36.95 -0.60 12.16
CA ALA A 401 -36.68 -1.69 13.09
C ALA A 401 -37.86 -1.92 14.05
N GLU A 402 -38.40 -0.85 14.64
CA GLU A 402 -39.55 -0.89 15.55
C GLU A 402 -40.81 -1.44 14.87
N GLU A 403 -41.10 -1.04 13.63
CA GLU A 403 -42.23 -1.53 12.84
C GLU A 403 -42.16 -3.06 12.61
N LEU A 404 -40.94 -3.59 12.43
CA LEU A 404 -40.68 -5.02 12.23
C LEU A 404 -40.48 -5.79 13.53
N GLY A 405 -40.47 -5.13 14.69
CA GLY A 405 -40.17 -5.76 15.98
C GLY A 405 -38.73 -6.25 16.11
N ILE A 406 -37.79 -5.66 15.36
CA ILE A 406 -36.38 -6.03 15.34
C ILE A 406 -35.60 -5.19 16.37
N PRO A 407 -34.77 -5.81 17.24
CA PRO A 407 -33.94 -5.06 18.17
C PRO A 407 -33.00 -4.08 17.45
N PHE A 408 -32.85 -2.89 18.02
CA PHE A 408 -31.99 -1.82 17.47
C PHE A 408 -30.98 -1.37 18.52
N VAL A 409 -29.70 -1.45 18.16
CA VAL A 409 -28.57 -1.00 18.97
C VAL A 409 -28.03 0.30 18.37
N ASP A 410 -28.02 1.36 19.18
CA ASP A 410 -27.52 2.69 18.82
C ASP A 410 -26.20 2.95 19.56
N LEU A 411 -25.15 3.32 18.84
CA LEU A 411 -23.86 3.69 19.41
C LEU A 411 -23.57 5.18 19.24
N ASP A 412 -22.66 5.67 20.09
CA ASP A 412 -22.24 7.07 20.11
C ASP A 412 -21.79 7.58 18.73
N TYR A 413 -22.25 8.78 18.42
CA TYR A 413 -21.83 9.50 17.23
C TYR A 413 -20.50 10.21 17.50
N ASP A 414 -19.41 9.59 17.05
CA ASP A 414 -18.04 10.10 17.18
C ASP A 414 -17.45 10.55 15.83
N PRO A 415 -17.83 11.74 15.32
CA PRO A 415 -17.29 12.26 14.07
C PRO A 415 -15.81 12.67 14.16
N ASP A 416 -15.31 12.92 15.38
CA ASP A 416 -13.94 13.39 15.59
C ASP A 416 -12.95 12.24 15.35
N GLU A 417 -13.20 11.06 15.93
CA GLU A 417 -12.37 9.87 15.67
C GLU A 417 -12.37 9.52 14.17
N TRP A 418 -13.53 9.60 13.52
CA TRP A 418 -13.58 9.36 12.07
C TRP A 418 -12.78 10.39 11.29
N HIS A 419 -12.83 11.66 11.68
CA HIS A 419 -12.09 12.73 11.03
C HIS A 419 -10.57 12.53 11.17
N GLU A 420 -10.10 12.20 12.38
CA GLU A 420 -8.69 11.92 12.66
C GLU A 420 -8.16 10.78 11.78
N ARG A 421 -8.92 9.69 11.65
CA ARG A 421 -8.56 8.57 10.77
C ARG A 421 -8.62 8.92 9.28
N ALA A 422 -9.39 9.93 8.90
CA ALA A 422 -9.58 10.34 7.51
C ALA A 422 -8.55 11.39 7.03
N VAL A 423 -7.69 11.91 7.92
CA VAL A 423 -6.64 12.87 7.57
C VAL A 423 -5.72 12.29 6.49
N GLY A 424 -5.43 13.09 5.47
CA GLY A 424 -4.63 12.67 4.31
C GLY A 424 -5.42 11.89 3.24
N MET A 425 -6.66 11.49 3.53
CA MET A 425 -7.55 10.82 2.58
C MET A 425 -8.65 11.74 2.04
N GLU A 426 -8.53 13.06 2.22
CA GLU A 426 -9.59 14.02 1.89
C GLU A 426 -9.97 13.97 0.41
N TRP A 427 -9.00 13.66 -0.45
CA TRP A 427 -9.18 13.58 -1.90
C TRP A 427 -9.20 12.14 -2.43
N SER A 428 -9.25 11.15 -1.53
CA SER A 428 -9.50 9.77 -1.94
C SER A 428 -10.89 9.69 -2.61
N PRO A 429 -11.00 9.11 -3.81
CA PRO A 429 -12.28 8.97 -4.48
C PRO A 429 -13.20 8.00 -3.73
N GLU A 430 -14.47 7.97 -4.13
CA GLU A 430 -15.38 6.88 -3.74
C GLU A 430 -14.80 5.54 -4.22
N ARG A 431 -14.94 4.48 -3.41
CA ARG A 431 -14.22 3.19 -3.58
C ARG A 431 -12.69 3.28 -3.44
N GLY A 432 -12.14 4.41 -3.00
CA GLY A 432 -10.72 4.56 -2.65
C GLY A 432 -10.41 4.20 -1.20
N ALA A 433 -9.18 4.51 -0.77
CA ALA A 433 -8.67 4.23 0.58
C ALA A 433 -9.59 4.74 1.72
N ARG A 434 -10.24 5.91 1.54
CA ARG A 434 -11.19 6.45 2.54
C ARG A 434 -12.38 5.53 2.81
N CYS A 435 -12.85 4.79 1.80
CA CYS A 435 -13.99 3.89 1.95
C CYS A 435 -13.58 2.66 2.75
N THR A 436 -12.41 2.09 2.45
CA THR A 436 -11.84 0.96 3.20
C THR A 436 -11.63 1.32 4.67
N MET A 437 -11.01 2.47 4.98
CA MET A 437 -10.86 2.95 6.35
C MET A 437 -12.22 3.09 7.07
N CYS A 438 -13.20 3.70 6.38
CA CYS A 438 -14.55 3.89 6.93
C CYS A 438 -15.25 2.55 7.21
N PHE A 439 -15.10 1.55 6.34
CA PHE A 439 -15.64 0.21 6.56
C PHE A 439 -14.94 -0.47 7.74
N ASP A 440 -13.61 -0.43 7.81
CA ASP A 440 -12.85 -1.03 8.91
C ASP A 440 -13.27 -0.48 10.26
N MET A 441 -13.41 0.84 10.40
CA MET A 441 -13.87 1.47 11.64
C MET A 441 -15.26 0.96 12.06
N ARG A 442 -16.20 0.86 11.12
CA ARG A 442 -17.57 0.42 11.42
C ARG A 442 -17.65 -1.08 11.70
N HIS A 443 -16.95 -1.89 10.91
CA HIS A 443 -16.95 -3.33 11.06
C HIS A 443 -16.19 -3.77 12.31
N ASP A 444 -15.09 -3.10 12.68
CA ASP A 444 -14.38 -3.38 13.94
C ASP A 444 -15.29 -3.17 15.14
N ARG A 445 -16.04 -2.06 15.16
CA ARG A 445 -16.98 -1.79 16.25
C ARG A 445 -18.15 -2.77 16.28
N THR A 446 -18.61 -3.19 15.10
CA THR A 446 -19.67 -4.20 14.95
C THR A 446 -19.21 -5.57 15.43
N ALA A 447 -18.01 -6.00 15.03
CA ALA A 447 -17.43 -7.29 15.42
C ALA A 447 -17.14 -7.37 16.92
N LEU A 448 -16.63 -6.29 17.51
CA LEU A 448 -16.44 -6.20 18.96
C LEU A 448 -17.76 -6.35 19.71
N TYR A 449 -18.78 -5.58 19.33
CA TYR A 449 -20.09 -5.67 19.97
C TYR A 449 -20.72 -7.06 19.79
N ALA A 450 -20.58 -7.65 18.61
CA ALA A 450 -21.07 -8.99 18.31
C ALA A 450 -20.45 -10.02 19.27
N HIS A 451 -19.12 -9.98 19.43
CA HIS A 451 -18.39 -10.86 20.32
C HIS A 451 -18.83 -10.70 21.79
N GLU A 452 -18.92 -9.45 22.27
CA GLU A 452 -19.30 -9.15 23.66
C GLU A 452 -20.75 -9.53 24.00
N ASN A 453 -21.63 -9.61 22.99
CA ASN A 453 -23.07 -9.83 23.17
C ASN A 453 -23.59 -11.15 22.58
N GLY A 454 -22.67 -12.09 22.28
CA GLY A 454 -23.00 -13.45 21.86
C GLY A 454 -23.69 -13.54 20.50
N PHE A 455 -23.37 -12.65 19.57
CA PHE A 455 -23.75 -12.78 18.17
C PHE A 455 -22.78 -13.72 17.45
N THR A 456 -23.30 -14.56 16.57
CA THR A 456 -22.48 -15.54 15.84
C THR A 456 -22.10 -15.06 14.45
N HIS A 457 -22.89 -14.16 13.86
CA HIS A 457 -22.63 -13.65 12.51
C HIS A 457 -22.77 -12.13 12.46
N ILE A 458 -21.96 -11.50 11.61
CA ILE A 458 -22.06 -10.08 11.28
C ILE A 458 -22.11 -9.88 9.77
N THR A 459 -22.82 -8.83 9.34
CA THR A 459 -22.79 -8.33 7.96
C THR A 459 -23.18 -6.85 7.94
N THR A 460 -23.21 -6.23 6.76
CA THR A 460 -23.42 -4.78 6.63
C THR A 460 -24.36 -4.43 5.48
N THR A 461 -25.21 -3.43 5.67
CA THR A 461 -26.04 -2.88 4.60
C THR A 461 -25.23 -2.17 3.52
N ASN A 462 -23.97 -1.84 3.79
CA ASN A 462 -23.07 -1.32 2.77
C ASN A 462 -22.90 -2.32 1.61
N ALA A 463 -23.02 -3.63 1.89
CA ALA A 463 -22.89 -4.69 0.89
C ALA A 463 -24.02 -4.68 -0.14
N ALA A 464 -25.20 -4.14 0.19
CA ALA A 464 -26.35 -4.05 -0.71
C ALA A 464 -26.31 -2.86 -1.68
N SER A 465 -25.33 -1.96 -1.57
CA SER A 465 -25.21 -0.80 -2.46
C SER A 465 -24.21 -1.05 -3.57
N ARG A 466 -24.66 -0.95 -4.83
CA ARG A 466 -23.81 -1.08 -6.02
C ARG A 466 -22.83 0.07 -6.15
N TRP A 467 -23.10 1.22 -5.53
CA TRP A 467 -22.15 2.33 -5.47
C TRP A 467 -20.90 1.98 -4.65
N LYS A 468 -20.95 0.93 -3.83
CA LYS A 468 -19.84 0.45 -3.01
C LYS A 468 -19.14 -0.73 -3.66
N ASP A 469 -17.85 -0.83 -3.35
CA ASP A 469 -17.04 -1.95 -3.79
C ASP A 469 -17.28 -3.16 -2.86
N LYS A 470 -17.84 -4.23 -3.42
CA LYS A 470 -18.21 -5.45 -2.68
C LYS A 470 -16.98 -6.15 -2.09
N GLU A 471 -15.84 -6.10 -2.77
CA GLU A 471 -14.63 -6.77 -2.34
C GLU A 471 -13.99 -6.03 -1.17
N GLN A 472 -13.97 -4.69 -1.20
CA GLN A 472 -13.55 -3.87 -0.05
C GLN A 472 -14.39 -4.15 1.19
N ILE A 473 -15.71 -4.26 1.02
CA ILE A 473 -16.64 -4.53 2.13
C ILE A 473 -16.40 -5.92 2.73
N ASN A 474 -16.37 -6.96 1.89
CA ASN A 474 -16.19 -8.34 2.36
C ASN A 474 -14.80 -8.55 2.96
N THR A 475 -13.75 -7.98 2.36
CA THR A 475 -12.39 -8.07 2.90
C THR A 475 -12.29 -7.39 4.26
N SER A 476 -12.89 -6.21 4.42
CA SER A 476 -12.98 -5.51 5.71
C SER A 476 -13.74 -6.36 6.74
N GLY A 477 -14.91 -6.86 6.36
CA GLY A 477 -15.73 -7.70 7.22
C GLY A 477 -15.03 -8.98 7.71
N LEU A 478 -14.42 -9.74 6.80
CA LEU A 478 -13.64 -10.94 7.14
C LEU A 478 -12.46 -10.62 8.07
N ARG A 479 -11.71 -9.56 7.76
CA ARG A 479 -10.56 -9.13 8.58
C ARG A 479 -10.96 -8.72 10.00
N THR A 480 -12.09 -8.04 10.15
CA THR A 480 -12.57 -7.55 11.45
C THR A 480 -13.20 -8.66 12.29
N ALA A 481 -14.00 -9.55 11.68
CA ALA A 481 -14.55 -10.74 12.33
C ALA A 481 -13.45 -11.68 12.86
N ALA A 482 -12.40 -11.91 12.06
CA ALA A 482 -11.28 -12.79 12.42
C ALA A 482 -10.51 -12.38 13.70
N LYS A 483 -10.69 -11.14 14.18
CA LYS A 483 -10.11 -10.66 15.45
C LYS A 483 -10.79 -11.27 16.68
N TYR A 484 -12.02 -11.78 16.54
CA TYR A 484 -12.86 -12.23 17.65
C TYR A 484 -13.34 -13.66 17.44
N GLY A 485 -13.01 -14.55 18.38
CA GLY A 485 -13.50 -15.93 18.35
C GLY A 485 -15.03 -15.99 18.47
N GLY A 486 -15.66 -16.87 17.67
CA GLY A 486 -17.11 -17.11 17.71
C GLY A 486 -17.97 -16.15 16.89
N VAL A 487 -17.35 -15.24 16.13
CA VAL A 487 -18.05 -14.30 15.23
C VAL A 487 -17.60 -14.55 13.78
N GLU A 488 -18.55 -14.81 12.89
CA GLU A 488 -18.29 -15.01 11.46
C GLU A 488 -18.80 -13.83 10.63
N TRP A 489 -18.06 -13.48 9.57
CA TRP A 489 -18.57 -12.55 8.57
C TRP A 489 -19.42 -13.30 7.55
N TRP A 490 -20.68 -12.88 7.39
CA TRP A 490 -21.57 -13.47 6.39
C TRP A 490 -21.31 -12.87 5.01
N VAL A 491 -20.48 -13.58 4.22
CA VAL A 491 -20.25 -13.30 2.80
C VAL A 491 -21.47 -13.75 2.00
N HIS A 492 -22.18 -12.80 1.39
CA HIS A 492 -23.30 -13.07 0.49
C HIS A 492 -23.38 -11.99 -0.58
N ASP A 493 -23.87 -12.35 -1.77
CA ASP A 493 -24.03 -11.40 -2.87
C ASP A 493 -25.35 -10.63 -2.73
N TRP A 494 -25.26 -9.47 -2.09
CA TRP A 494 -26.39 -8.57 -1.88
C TRP A 494 -26.64 -7.60 -3.05
N GLN A 495 -25.81 -7.63 -4.11
CA GLN A 495 -25.86 -6.64 -5.21
C GLN A 495 -26.57 -7.16 -6.47
N THR A 496 -27.32 -8.25 -6.37
CA THR A 496 -28.08 -8.81 -7.50
C THR A 496 -29.20 -7.86 -7.96
N ASP A 497 -29.64 -8.02 -9.22
CA ASP A 497 -30.74 -7.21 -9.76
C ASP A 497 -32.03 -7.41 -8.96
N SER A 498 -32.31 -8.65 -8.54
CA SER A 498 -33.48 -8.97 -7.72
C SER A 498 -33.43 -8.27 -6.36
N MET A 499 -32.28 -8.28 -5.68
CA MET A 499 -32.10 -7.58 -4.41
C MET A 499 -32.23 -6.06 -4.56
N THR A 500 -31.66 -5.49 -5.62
CA THR A 500 -31.71 -4.05 -5.91
C THR A 500 -33.14 -3.60 -6.20
N HIS A 501 -33.87 -4.36 -7.00
CA HIS A 501 -35.27 -4.10 -7.28
C HIS A 501 -36.12 -4.16 -6.00
N HIS A 502 -35.93 -5.20 -5.19
CA HIS A 502 -36.66 -5.36 -3.93
C HIS A 502 -36.35 -4.23 -2.93
N LYS A 503 -35.08 -3.79 -2.86
CA LYS A 503 -34.65 -2.64 -2.05
C LYS A 503 -35.49 -1.40 -2.37
N TYR A 504 -35.68 -1.09 -3.64
CA TYR A 504 -36.45 0.08 -4.05
C TYR A 504 -37.97 -0.08 -3.93
N GLN A 505 -38.50 -1.30 -4.09
CA GLN A 505 -39.90 -1.58 -3.78
C GLN A 505 -40.21 -1.32 -2.30
N ILE A 506 -39.37 -1.84 -1.40
CA ILE A 506 -39.52 -1.59 0.05
C ILE A 506 -39.32 -0.11 0.35
N ALA A 507 -38.30 0.54 -0.21
CA ALA A 507 -38.04 1.95 0.04
C ALA A 507 -39.20 2.86 -0.41
N ALA A 508 -39.79 2.60 -1.58
CA ALA A 508 -40.96 3.34 -2.06
C ALA A 508 -42.21 3.08 -1.21
N LYS A 509 -42.46 1.82 -0.83
CA LYS A 509 -43.58 1.44 0.05
C LYS A 509 -43.46 2.10 1.42
N GLN A 510 -42.27 2.12 2.00
CA GLN A 510 -41.97 2.69 3.30
C GLN A 510 -41.75 4.20 3.27
N ARG A 511 -41.70 4.80 2.07
CA ARG A 511 -41.38 6.22 1.82
C ARG A 511 -40.09 6.64 2.53
N PHE A 512 -39.05 5.80 2.46
CA PHE A 512 -37.78 6.10 3.11
C PHE A 512 -37.14 7.38 2.55
N TYR A 513 -36.39 8.06 3.38
CA TYR A 513 -35.59 9.23 3.11
C TYR A 513 -34.58 8.92 1.99
N LYS A 514 -34.67 9.71 0.92
CA LYS A 514 -33.79 9.55 -0.25
C LYS A 514 -32.46 10.25 0.01
N GLN A 515 -31.47 9.43 0.31
CA GLN A 515 -30.08 9.85 0.51
C GLN A 515 -29.40 10.08 -0.83
N GLU A 516 -28.63 11.17 -0.91
CA GLU A 516 -28.03 11.61 -2.18
C GLU A 516 -26.50 11.48 -2.22
N TYR A 517 -25.90 10.97 -1.13
CA TYR A 517 -24.46 10.79 -0.97
C TYR A 517 -24.17 9.74 0.11
N CYS A 518 -22.93 9.26 0.20
CA CYS A 518 -22.53 8.20 1.15
C CYS A 518 -22.81 8.56 2.62
N GLY A 519 -22.80 9.84 2.95
CA GLY A 519 -22.87 10.36 4.32
C GLY A 519 -21.61 11.09 4.74
N CYS A 520 -20.41 10.77 4.24
CA CYS A 520 -19.22 11.55 4.58
C CYS A 520 -19.17 12.89 3.83
N TRP A 521 -18.55 13.90 4.47
CA TRP A 521 -18.39 15.24 3.89
C TRP A 521 -17.62 15.22 2.56
N MET A 522 -16.70 14.27 2.39
CA MET A 522 -15.94 14.10 1.14
C MET A 522 -16.85 13.64 0.00
N SER A 523 -17.76 12.69 0.26
CA SER A 523 -18.77 12.26 -0.71
C SER A 523 -19.75 13.39 -1.02
N LEU A 524 -20.17 14.17 -0.01
CA LEU A 524 -21.02 15.35 -0.23
C LEU A 524 -20.34 16.38 -1.16
N ARG A 525 -19.06 16.69 -0.91
CA ARG A 525 -18.23 17.56 -1.77
C ARG A 525 -18.17 17.04 -3.20
N ASP A 526 -17.87 15.75 -3.36
CA ASP A 526 -17.66 15.14 -4.66
C ASP A 526 -18.95 15.12 -5.49
N THR A 527 -20.08 14.78 -4.84
CA THR A 527 -21.40 14.82 -5.46
C THR A 527 -21.83 16.25 -5.82
N ASN A 528 -21.63 17.23 -4.94
CA ASN A 528 -21.97 18.63 -5.23
C ASN A 528 -21.13 19.21 -6.36
N THR A 529 -19.86 18.81 -6.44
CA THR A 529 -19.00 19.24 -7.54
C THR A 529 -19.42 18.58 -8.86
N TYR A 530 -19.85 17.31 -8.85
CA TYR A 530 -20.45 16.66 -10.04
C TYR A 530 -21.74 17.37 -10.46
N ARG A 531 -22.65 17.63 -9.52
CA ARG A 531 -23.90 18.37 -9.76
C ARG A 531 -23.65 19.72 -10.40
N LYS A 532 -22.68 20.48 -9.89
CA LYS A 532 -22.25 21.76 -10.47
C LYS A 532 -21.77 21.61 -11.93
N CYS A 533 -20.97 20.60 -12.24
CA CYS A 533 -20.53 20.31 -13.61
C CYS A 533 -21.68 19.95 -14.56
N LYS A 534 -22.78 19.40 -14.03
CA LYS A 534 -24.00 19.06 -14.78
C LYS A 534 -25.08 20.16 -14.75
N GLY A 535 -24.81 21.31 -14.13
CA GLY A 535 -25.79 22.39 -13.98
C GLY A 535 -26.93 22.07 -12.99
N LEU A 536 -26.76 21.07 -12.14
CA LEU A 536 -27.71 20.67 -11.11
C LEU A 536 -27.48 21.45 -9.80
N PRO A 537 -28.55 21.71 -9.02
CA PRO A 537 -28.40 22.36 -7.71
C PRO A 537 -27.60 21.46 -6.74
N PRO A 538 -26.88 22.05 -5.78
CA PRO A 538 -26.22 21.29 -4.71
C PRO A 538 -27.26 20.59 -3.83
N ILE A 539 -26.83 19.50 -3.19
CA ILE A 539 -27.61 18.76 -2.20
C ILE A 539 -27.97 19.70 -1.05
N LYS A 540 -29.24 19.70 -0.66
CA LYS A 540 -29.71 20.30 0.59
C LYS A 540 -29.69 19.21 1.66
N VAL A 541 -29.14 19.51 2.82
CA VAL A 541 -29.06 18.56 3.94
C VAL A 541 -29.87 19.08 5.14
N PRO A 542 -30.74 18.23 5.74
CA PRO A 542 -31.23 16.99 5.17
C PRO A 542 -32.04 17.27 3.89
N SER A 543 -32.07 16.30 2.98
CA SER A 543 -32.94 16.39 1.81
C SER A 543 -34.40 16.31 2.27
N HIS A 544 -35.35 16.69 1.42
CA HIS A 544 -36.77 16.47 1.66
C HIS A 544 -37.33 15.37 0.74
N GLY A 545 -36.45 14.65 0.04
CA GLY A 545 -36.82 13.59 -0.88
C GLY A 545 -37.14 12.30 -0.15
N VAL A 546 -38.11 11.56 -0.66
CA VAL A 546 -38.38 10.18 -0.28
C VAL A 546 -38.40 9.31 -1.53
N TYR A 547 -38.08 8.04 -1.38
CA TYR A 547 -38.31 7.05 -2.43
C TYR A 547 -39.82 6.94 -2.66
N ALA A 548 -40.24 7.05 -3.92
CA ALA A 548 -41.65 7.04 -4.30
C ALA A 548 -41.91 6.30 -5.62
N ASP A 549 -40.87 6.06 -6.43
CA ASP A 549 -40.96 5.40 -7.72
C ASP A 549 -39.86 4.35 -7.81
N ALA A 550 -40.21 3.13 -7.41
CA ALA A 550 -39.26 2.02 -7.31
C ALA A 550 -38.58 1.71 -8.66
N GLU A 551 -39.31 1.83 -9.78
CA GLU A 551 -38.75 1.52 -11.11
C GLU A 551 -37.73 2.57 -11.53
N LYS A 552 -38.06 3.84 -11.31
CA LYS A 552 -37.13 4.95 -11.60
C LYS A 552 -35.87 4.85 -10.73
N ASP A 553 -36.05 4.64 -9.43
CA ASP A 553 -34.93 4.58 -8.49
C ASP A 553 -34.07 3.33 -8.73
N ASN A 554 -34.68 2.20 -9.13
CA ASN A 554 -33.97 1.00 -9.56
C ASN A 554 -33.15 1.22 -10.84
N ALA A 555 -33.70 1.95 -11.82
CA ALA A 555 -32.97 2.28 -13.05
C ALA A 555 -31.75 3.19 -12.78
N GLU A 556 -31.80 4.08 -11.78
CA GLU A 556 -30.67 4.92 -11.36
C GLU A 556 -29.49 4.10 -10.76
N GLU A 557 -29.74 2.88 -10.27
CA GLU A 557 -28.73 1.95 -9.72
C GLU A 557 -28.62 0.65 -10.54
N ALA A 558 -29.00 0.67 -11.82
CA ALA A 558 -28.77 -0.45 -12.71
C ALA A 558 -27.25 -0.70 -12.90
N SER A 559 -26.85 -1.97 -13.06
CA SER A 559 -25.42 -2.36 -13.06
C SER A 559 -24.63 -1.62 -14.15
N ASP A 560 -25.21 -1.50 -15.34
CA ASP A 560 -24.64 -0.79 -16.48
C ASP A 560 -24.46 0.71 -16.22
N VAL A 561 -25.43 1.35 -15.55
CA VAL A 561 -25.36 2.77 -15.17
C VAL A 561 -24.25 3.01 -14.16
N VAL A 562 -24.15 2.16 -13.14
CA VAL A 562 -23.12 2.28 -12.09
C VAL A 562 -21.74 1.96 -12.66
N GLU A 563 -21.60 0.93 -13.49
CA GLU A 563 -20.34 0.59 -14.17
C GLU A 563 -19.89 1.71 -15.11
N ASP A 564 -20.79 2.26 -15.93
CA ASP A 564 -20.50 3.39 -16.83
C ASP A 564 -20.04 4.63 -16.05
N PHE A 565 -20.65 4.93 -14.90
CA PHE A 565 -20.21 6.03 -14.04
C PHE A 565 -18.74 5.86 -13.61
N PHE A 566 -18.37 4.68 -13.10
CA PHE A 566 -17.00 4.43 -12.64
C PHE A 566 -16.00 4.25 -13.80
N LEU A 567 -16.43 3.85 -14.99
CA LEU A 567 -15.59 3.81 -16.19
C LEU A 567 -15.30 5.23 -16.72
N LYS A 568 -16.30 6.12 -16.76
CA LYS A 568 -16.13 7.51 -17.20
C LYS A 568 -15.36 8.37 -16.20
N ASP A 569 -15.61 8.19 -14.90
CA ASP A 569 -14.92 8.94 -13.84
C ASP A 569 -13.40 8.66 -13.84
N LYS A 570 -12.93 7.48 -14.25
CA LYS A 570 -11.49 7.20 -14.43
C LYS A 570 -10.80 8.13 -15.43
N SER A 571 -11.53 8.66 -16.42
CA SER A 571 -10.98 9.58 -17.44
C SER A 571 -11.10 11.07 -17.06
N GLU A 572 -12.20 11.48 -16.41
CA GLU A 572 -12.46 12.90 -16.06
C GLU A 572 -11.89 13.32 -14.68
N SER A 573 -11.76 12.38 -13.73
CA SER A 573 -11.27 12.65 -12.37
C SER A 573 -9.84 13.21 -12.35
N ARG A 574 -8.97 12.81 -13.28
CA ARG A 574 -7.56 13.27 -13.39
C ARG A 574 -7.45 14.77 -13.66
N VAL A 575 -8.28 15.31 -14.54
CA VAL A 575 -8.31 16.74 -14.89
C VAL A 575 -8.96 17.56 -13.77
N ARG A 576 -10.03 17.02 -13.18
CA ARG A 576 -10.79 17.66 -12.09
C ARG A 576 -9.98 17.74 -10.80
N LEU A 577 -9.27 16.68 -10.39
CA LEU A 577 -8.40 16.70 -9.20
C LEU A 577 -7.27 17.71 -9.34
N ARG A 578 -6.65 17.79 -10.53
CA ARG A 578 -5.57 18.75 -10.84
C ARG A 578 -6.06 20.20 -10.73
N ARG A 579 -7.27 20.47 -11.24
CA ARG A 579 -7.91 21.80 -11.22
C ARG A 579 -8.39 22.21 -9.82
N LEU A 580 -8.92 21.28 -9.02
CA LEU A 580 -9.34 21.53 -7.64
C LEU A 580 -8.14 21.70 -6.69
N ARG A 581 -7.09 20.87 -6.81
CA ARG A 581 -5.85 21.05 -6.05
C ARG A 581 -5.21 22.41 -6.33
N ALA A 582 -5.17 22.83 -7.60
CA ALA A 582 -4.71 24.17 -7.97
C ALA A 582 -5.60 25.29 -7.38
N MET A 583 -6.93 25.10 -7.34
CA MET A 583 -7.88 26.09 -6.81
C MET A 583 -7.79 26.27 -5.29
N TYR A 584 -7.44 25.22 -4.54
CA TYR A 584 -7.35 25.24 -3.07
C TYR A 584 -5.92 25.33 -2.52
N ALA A 585 -4.88 25.25 -3.36
CA ALA A 585 -3.47 25.34 -2.95
C ALA A 585 -3.15 26.61 -2.12
N GLY A 586 -3.84 27.73 -2.38
CA GLY A 586 -3.63 28.99 -1.65
C GLY A 586 -4.50 29.20 -0.41
N ARG A 587 -5.38 28.25 -0.03
CA ARG A 587 -6.31 28.41 1.11
C ARG A 587 -5.91 27.70 2.39
N ARG A 588 -4.81 26.93 2.40
CA ARG A 588 -4.21 26.45 3.65
C ARG A 588 -3.55 27.64 4.37
N LYS A 589 -4.30 28.34 5.22
CA LYS A 589 -3.69 29.15 6.26
C LYS A 589 -3.03 28.20 7.26
N GLU A 590 -1.78 28.48 7.58
CA GLU A 590 -1.01 27.85 8.66
C GLU A 590 -1.87 27.83 9.93
N SER A 591 -2.19 26.64 10.43
CA SER A 591 -2.91 26.47 11.69
C SER A 591 -1.92 26.56 12.85
N THR A 592 -1.44 27.77 13.17
CA THR A 592 -0.61 28.01 14.36
C THR A 592 -1.39 28.52 15.57
N GLN A 593 -2.72 28.63 15.49
CA GLN A 593 -3.56 28.94 16.67
C GLN A 593 -4.91 28.21 16.58
N ARG A 594 -5.13 27.23 17.47
CA ARG A 594 -6.48 26.74 17.83
C ARG A 594 -6.61 26.75 19.36
N THR A 595 -6.97 27.90 19.89
CA THR A 595 -7.87 27.99 21.03
C THR A 595 -9.28 28.22 20.48
N ASP A 596 -10.26 27.57 21.07
CA ASP A 596 -11.70 27.59 20.78
C ASP A 596 -12.21 26.62 19.71
N ALA A 597 -12.56 25.43 20.21
CA ALA A 597 -13.51 24.51 19.64
C ALA A 597 -14.94 25.09 19.71
N SER A 598 -15.36 25.92 18.76
CA SER A 598 -16.80 26.19 18.54
C SER A 598 -17.14 26.95 17.24
N SER A 599 -16.43 26.73 16.14
CA SER A 599 -16.87 27.29 14.86
C SER A 599 -16.62 26.34 13.71
N ASN A 600 -17.60 25.44 13.53
CA ASN A 600 -18.01 24.95 12.22
C ASN A 600 -18.02 26.10 11.20
N ASN A 601 -17.22 25.94 10.14
CA ASN A 601 -17.53 26.44 8.80
C ASN A 601 -16.60 25.74 7.80
N TRP A 602 -17.13 24.68 7.17
CA TRP A 602 -16.68 24.16 5.88
C TRP A 602 -17.88 24.08 4.94
#